data_AF-A0A3L6PP06-F1
#
_entry.id   AF-A0A3L6PP06-F1
#
_cell.length_a   1.000
_cell.length_b   1.000
_cell.length_c   1.000
_cell.angle_alpha   90.00
_cell.angle_beta   90.00
_cell.angle_gamma   90.00
#
_symmetry.space_group_name_H-M   'P 1'
#
loop_
_entity.id
_entity.type
_entity.pdbx_description
1 polymer ?
#
loop_
_entity_poly.entity_id
_entity_poly.type
_entity_poly.pdbx_seq_one_letter_code
_entity_poly.pdbx_strand_id
1 'polypeptide(L)'
;MARRTGMAEQLLCLAVALAALSSCSVASAAAGPPPPELASRSGGRLPPGNKSKFVTLTMSKNFGHKRNYEVTCVDKDNPAGCYVGCPKRCPNQCIVFCSYCLSFCECDIFPGTSCGDPRFTGGDGNTFYFHGKKDENFCIVSDADLHINAHFIGNHNPDLKRDFTWVQALGVTFGAGHRLYIGARKAVEWDEDEDHIQITFDGEPVDIDAIKNARWVSEALPGLSVRRMKDVNTVTVELDGMFSISANAVPITEEDDRIHKYGKTGRDSLVHLDLGFQFQDLSKDVDGVLGQTYRPGYVTKLDIKAKMPIMGGAHKYLSSGLFTTDCAVSRFRRGAGVITTFAS
;
A
#
# COMPACT_ATOMS: atom_id res chain seq x y z
N MET A 1 -59.76 39.19 -20.33
CA MET A 1 -59.35 40.53 -19.85
C MET A 1 -57.88 40.43 -19.48
N ALA A 2 -56.96 40.73 -20.41
CA ALA A 2 -56.32 42.04 -20.66
C ALA A 2 -55.26 42.38 -19.59
N ARG A 3 -53.95 42.23 -19.89
CA ARG A 3 -52.94 43.23 -20.41
C ARG A 3 -52.21 43.93 -19.24
N ARG A 4 -50.91 44.29 -19.21
CA ARG A 4 -49.72 44.46 -20.10
C ARG A 4 -48.52 44.72 -19.13
N THR A 5 -47.30 44.18 -19.22
CA THR A 5 -46.10 44.42 -20.09
C THR A 5 -45.47 45.83 -20.13
N GLY A 6 -44.14 45.88 -20.02
CA GLY A 6 -43.16 46.91 -20.49
C GLY A 6 -42.04 47.15 -19.46
N MET A 7 -40.74 46.90 -19.61
CA MET A 7 -39.73 46.79 -20.70
C MET A 7 -39.27 48.13 -21.33
N ALA A 8 -37.93 48.25 -21.53
CA ALA A 8 -37.14 49.18 -22.38
C ALA A 8 -36.79 50.57 -21.78
N GLU A 9 -35.65 51.26 -22.01
CA GLU A 9 -34.44 51.13 -22.87
C GLU A 9 -33.47 52.29 -22.48
N GLN A 10 -32.14 52.11 -22.34
CA GLN A 10 -31.02 52.31 -23.31
C GLN A 10 -30.51 53.75 -23.65
N LEU A 11 -29.17 53.91 -23.47
CA LEU A 11 -28.13 54.51 -24.34
C LEU A 11 -28.06 56.02 -24.71
N LEU A 12 -26.89 56.64 -24.47
CA LEU A 12 -26.08 57.50 -25.38
C LEU A 12 -24.77 57.94 -24.64
N CYS A 13 -23.55 57.48 -24.98
CA CYS A 13 -22.60 57.92 -26.02
C CYS A 13 -22.20 59.42 -26.00
N LEU A 14 -20.93 59.75 -25.71
CA LEU A 14 -19.93 60.20 -26.72
C LEU A 14 -18.55 60.55 -26.10
N ALA A 15 -17.51 60.27 -26.89
CA ALA A 15 -16.08 60.41 -26.61
C ALA A 15 -15.51 61.73 -27.14
N VAL A 16 -14.36 62.19 -26.61
CA VAL A 16 -13.33 62.91 -27.39
C VAL A 16 -11.93 62.59 -26.82
N ALA A 17 -11.04 62.13 -27.70
CA ALA A 17 -9.61 61.96 -27.50
C ALA A 17 -8.85 63.21 -28.00
N LEU A 18 -7.68 63.51 -27.40
CA LEU A 18 -6.50 63.99 -28.13
C LEU A 18 -5.25 64.00 -27.23
N ALA A 19 -4.15 63.66 -27.90
CA ALA A 19 -2.86 63.22 -27.38
C ALA A 19 -1.84 64.35 -27.17
N ALA A 20 -0.80 64.09 -26.37
CA ALA A 20 0.55 64.58 -26.62
C ALA A 20 1.60 63.71 -25.91
N LEU A 21 2.68 63.43 -26.62
CA LEU A 21 3.77 62.52 -26.31
C LEU A 21 4.78 63.10 -25.31
N SER A 22 5.41 62.23 -24.51
CA SER A 22 6.79 62.45 -24.03
C SER A 22 7.54 61.14 -23.78
N SER A 23 8.49 60.87 -24.69
CA SER A 23 9.83 60.31 -24.45
C SER A 23 10.02 58.98 -23.69
N CYS A 24 10.37 57.95 -24.48
CA CYS A 24 11.50 57.04 -24.34
C CYS A 24 11.97 56.63 -22.93
N SER A 25 11.79 55.36 -22.58
CA SER A 25 12.86 54.46 -22.08
C SER A 25 12.33 53.03 -21.99
N VAL A 26 12.69 52.20 -22.98
CA VAL A 26 12.63 50.74 -22.87
C VAL A 26 13.71 50.31 -21.90
N ALA A 27 13.34 50.02 -20.65
CA ALA A 27 14.20 49.28 -19.75
C ALA A 27 14.06 47.79 -20.06
N SER A 28 14.96 47.29 -20.92
CA SER A 28 15.31 45.87 -20.93
C SER A 28 15.72 45.48 -19.51
N ALA A 29 14.86 44.74 -18.81
CA ALA A 29 15.30 43.98 -17.65
C ALA A 29 16.21 42.86 -18.18
N ALA A 30 17.50 43.14 -18.25
CA ALA A 30 18.53 42.15 -18.47
C ALA A 30 18.33 41.04 -17.45
N ALA A 31 18.07 39.83 -17.94
CA ALA A 31 18.14 38.62 -17.15
C ALA A 31 19.52 38.61 -16.47
N GLY A 32 19.53 38.71 -15.13
CA GLY A 32 20.74 38.50 -14.37
C GLY A 32 21.31 37.11 -14.69
N PRO A 33 22.63 36.92 -14.61
CA PRO A 33 23.24 35.62 -14.83
C PRO A 33 22.57 34.59 -13.91
N PRO A 34 22.31 33.36 -14.39
CA PRO A 34 21.70 32.34 -13.55
C PRO A 34 22.55 32.18 -12.29
N PRO A 35 21.91 32.01 -11.12
CA PRO A 35 22.66 31.73 -9.90
C PRO A 35 23.55 30.51 -10.15
N PRO A 36 24.78 30.49 -9.60
CA PRO A 36 25.70 29.37 -9.80
C PRO A 36 24.97 28.08 -9.45
N GLU A 37 24.96 27.16 -10.41
CA GLU A 37 24.39 25.83 -10.32
C GLU A 37 24.98 25.15 -9.08
N LEU A 38 24.24 25.20 -7.97
CA LEU A 38 24.57 24.43 -6.78
C LEU A 38 24.42 22.99 -7.21
N ALA A 39 25.56 22.38 -7.54
CA ALA A 39 25.71 21.00 -7.92
C ALA A 39 24.84 20.16 -6.99
N SER A 40 23.68 19.78 -7.52
CA SER A 40 22.80 18.80 -6.92
C SER A 40 23.65 17.56 -6.74
N ARG A 41 24.04 17.24 -5.51
CA ARG A 41 24.47 15.88 -5.15
C ARG A 41 23.25 14.95 -5.14
N SER A 42 22.47 14.98 -6.22
CA SER A 42 21.67 13.87 -6.71
C SER A 42 22.63 12.93 -7.42
N GLY A 43 23.20 12.00 -6.66
CA GLY A 43 24.27 11.15 -7.14
C GLY A 43 24.34 9.79 -6.45
N GLY A 44 23.20 9.23 -6.06
CA GLY A 44 23.09 7.78 -5.90
C GLY A 44 22.72 7.17 -7.25
N ARG A 45 23.70 6.93 -8.13
CA ARG A 45 23.48 5.99 -9.25
C ARG A 45 23.15 4.64 -8.63
N LEU A 46 21.98 4.08 -8.93
CA LEU A 46 21.84 2.62 -8.90
C LEU A 46 22.85 2.08 -9.93
N PRO A 47 23.81 1.22 -9.53
CA PRO A 47 24.76 0.65 -10.46
C PRO A 47 24.04 -0.25 -11.48
N PRO A 48 24.60 -0.39 -12.69
CA PRO A 48 24.03 -1.26 -13.70
C PRO A 48 24.12 -2.73 -13.26
N GLY A 49 23.07 -3.48 -13.65
CA GLY A 49 22.86 -4.92 -13.46
C GLY A 49 24.10 -5.76 -13.14
N ASN A 50 24.30 -6.02 -11.85
CA ASN A 50 24.93 -7.25 -11.40
C ASN A 50 24.14 -7.73 -10.18
N LYS A 51 23.77 -9.01 -10.14
CA LYS A 51 22.82 -9.60 -9.18
C LYS A 51 23.30 -9.46 -7.74
N SER A 52 23.05 -8.31 -7.14
CA SER A 52 23.33 -8.02 -5.74
C SER A 52 22.43 -8.93 -4.88
N LYS A 53 23.01 -9.76 -4.03
CA LYS A 53 22.25 -10.79 -3.29
C LYS A 53 21.65 -10.18 -2.02
N PHE A 54 20.32 -10.05 -2.00
CA PHE A 54 19.59 -9.86 -0.75
C PHE A 54 19.66 -11.15 0.06
N VAL A 55 20.00 -11.04 1.35
CA VAL A 55 20.02 -12.16 2.29
C VAL A 55 18.94 -11.93 3.33
N THR A 56 18.08 -12.93 3.57
CA THR A 56 17.09 -12.86 4.64
C THR A 56 17.71 -13.34 5.93
N LEU A 57 17.67 -12.52 6.97
CA LEU A 57 18.01 -12.91 8.34
C LEU A 57 16.73 -13.23 9.11
N THR A 58 16.70 -14.41 9.71
CA THR A 58 15.62 -14.84 10.60
C THR A 58 16.24 -15.32 11.90
N MET A 59 15.91 -14.67 13.00
CA MET A 59 16.44 -15.02 14.33
C MET A 59 15.51 -16.06 14.98
N SER A 60 16.06 -17.19 15.42
CA SER A 60 15.33 -18.22 16.16
C SER A 60 15.37 -17.94 17.67
N LYS A 61 14.29 -18.22 18.40
CA LYS A 61 14.05 -17.87 19.83
C LYS A 61 15.10 -18.38 20.84
N ASN A 62 16.06 -19.20 20.43
CA ASN A 62 16.97 -19.93 21.32
C ASN A 62 18.25 -19.18 21.76
N PHE A 63 18.42 -17.91 21.42
CA PHE A 63 19.62 -17.15 21.84
C PHE A 63 19.24 -15.99 22.76
N GLY A 64 19.63 -16.14 24.03
CA GLY A 64 19.21 -15.29 25.13
C GLY A 64 19.52 -13.79 24.97
N HIS A 65 18.48 -12.99 25.22
CA HIS A 65 18.42 -11.64 25.81
C HIS A 65 19.49 -10.55 25.50
N LYS A 66 20.39 -10.68 24.53
CA LYS A 66 21.32 -9.60 24.14
C LYS A 66 21.11 -9.17 22.69
N ARG A 67 20.35 -8.09 22.51
CA ARG A 67 19.84 -7.51 21.24
C ARG A 67 20.88 -6.86 20.31
N ASN A 68 22.10 -7.38 20.24
CA ASN A 68 23.14 -6.93 19.31
C ASN A 68 23.59 -8.14 18.47
N TYR A 69 22.76 -8.58 17.52
CA TYR A 69 23.12 -9.69 16.64
C TYR A 69 23.61 -9.14 15.31
N GLU A 70 24.91 -9.28 15.15
CA GLU A 70 25.72 -8.85 14.03
C GLU A 70 25.89 -10.03 13.07
N VAL A 71 25.48 -9.88 11.81
CA VAL A 71 25.80 -10.87 10.78
C VAL A 71 26.93 -10.35 9.92
N THR A 72 27.99 -11.14 9.78
CA THR A 72 29.10 -10.84 8.87
C THR A 72 28.67 -11.12 7.43
N CYS A 73 28.32 -10.05 6.73
CA CYS A 73 27.95 -10.10 5.31
C CYS A 73 29.21 -10.06 4.44
N VAL A 74 29.68 -11.21 3.95
CA VAL A 74 30.81 -11.27 3.00
C VAL A 74 30.25 -11.50 1.59
N ASP A 75 30.51 -10.57 0.68
CA ASP A 75 30.20 -10.70 -0.75
C ASP A 75 31.45 -10.35 -1.58
N LYS A 76 31.47 -10.75 -2.86
CA LYS A 76 32.56 -10.44 -3.80
C LYS A 76 32.83 -8.94 -3.91
N ASP A 77 31.78 -8.14 -3.79
CA ASP A 77 31.85 -6.67 -3.83
C ASP A 77 32.16 -6.03 -2.46
N ASN A 78 32.13 -6.81 -1.37
CA ASN A 78 32.49 -6.38 -0.02
C ASN A 78 33.30 -7.46 0.73
N PRO A 79 34.57 -7.70 0.34
CA PRO A 79 35.39 -8.77 0.91
C PRO A 79 35.83 -8.50 2.36
N ALA A 80 35.74 -7.26 2.84
CA ALA A 80 36.03 -6.91 4.24
C ALA A 80 34.94 -7.40 5.20
N GLY A 81 33.76 -7.73 4.67
CA GLY A 81 32.58 -8.02 5.48
C GLY A 81 32.02 -6.76 6.14
N CYS A 82 30.75 -6.81 6.56
CA CYS A 82 30.23 -5.79 7.46
C CYS A 82 29.17 -6.32 8.40
N TYR A 83 29.03 -5.60 9.52
CA TYR A 83 28.15 -5.93 10.62
C TYR A 83 26.84 -5.17 10.47
N VAL A 84 25.75 -5.92 10.36
CA VAL A 84 24.40 -5.40 10.12
C VAL A 84 23.43 -6.14 11.01
N GLY A 85 22.72 -5.38 11.84
CA GLY A 85 21.63 -5.87 12.68
C GLY A 85 20.28 -5.48 12.10
N CYS A 86 19.22 -6.23 12.43
CA CYS A 86 17.89 -5.89 11.96
C CYS A 86 17.39 -4.55 12.55
N PRO A 87 16.66 -3.74 11.77
CA PRO A 87 16.01 -2.54 12.30
C PRO A 87 15.13 -2.88 13.51
N LYS A 88 15.06 -1.99 14.50
CA LYS A 88 14.30 -2.19 15.76
C LYS A 88 12.83 -2.58 15.55
N ARG A 89 12.23 -2.15 14.44
CA ARG A 89 10.83 -2.43 14.07
C ARG A 89 10.60 -3.82 13.45
N CYS A 90 11.67 -4.55 13.11
CA CYS A 90 11.61 -5.93 12.64
C CYS A 90 12.80 -6.72 13.21
N PRO A 91 12.93 -6.77 14.55
CA PRO A 91 14.15 -7.23 15.19
C PRO A 91 14.43 -8.72 14.94
N ASN A 92 13.40 -9.48 14.58
CA ASN A 92 13.45 -10.93 14.43
C ASN A 92 13.56 -11.40 12.97
N GLN A 93 13.26 -10.53 11.99
CA GLN A 93 13.25 -10.88 10.57
C GLN A 93 13.51 -9.64 9.71
N CYS A 94 14.64 -9.62 8.99
CA CYS A 94 15.00 -8.48 8.12
C CYS A 94 15.79 -8.93 6.90
N ILE A 95 15.79 -8.10 5.87
CA ILE A 95 16.62 -8.27 4.69
C ILE A 95 17.90 -7.49 4.86
N VAL A 96 19.01 -8.11 4.52
CA VAL A 96 20.32 -7.50 4.51
C VAL A 96 20.84 -7.37 3.09
N PHE A 97 21.40 -6.19 2.83
CA PHE A 97 22.04 -5.84 1.59
C PHE A 97 23.55 -5.74 1.78
N CYS A 98 24.25 -6.87 1.63
CA CYS A 98 25.67 -7.01 1.98
C CYS A 98 26.59 -6.05 1.22
N SER A 99 26.29 -5.76 -0.05
CA SER A 99 27.10 -4.86 -0.89
C SER A 99 27.15 -3.42 -0.37
N TYR A 100 26.18 -3.02 0.46
CA TYR A 100 26.06 -1.66 1.00
C TYR A 100 26.00 -1.61 2.53
N CYS A 101 26.07 -2.76 3.20
CA CYS A 101 26.00 -2.85 4.66
C CYS A 101 24.75 -2.20 5.24
N LEU A 102 23.62 -2.43 4.57
CA LEU A 102 22.31 -1.95 5.00
C LEU A 102 21.42 -3.12 5.37
N SER A 103 20.54 -2.90 6.35
CA SER A 103 19.46 -3.80 6.71
C SER A 103 18.13 -3.07 6.64
N PHE A 104 17.12 -3.79 6.22
CA PHE A 104 15.78 -3.27 6.01
C PHE A 104 14.78 -4.29 6.51
N CYS A 105 13.64 -3.83 7.02
CA CYS A 105 12.54 -4.77 7.19
C CYS A 105 12.12 -5.29 5.82
N GLU A 106 11.58 -6.50 5.76
CA GLU A 106 11.23 -7.15 4.50
C GLU A 106 10.28 -6.28 3.66
N CYS A 107 9.28 -5.73 4.33
CA CYS A 107 8.33 -4.72 3.85
C CYS A 107 8.91 -3.33 3.55
N ASP A 108 10.19 -3.15 3.85
CA ASP A 108 11.12 -2.15 3.37
C ASP A 108 11.07 -1.77 1.90
N ILE A 109 11.18 -2.85 1.14
CA ILE A 109 11.90 -2.87 -0.14
C ILE A 109 10.99 -3.42 -1.23
N PHE A 110 10.04 -4.28 -0.88
CA PHE A 110 9.18 -4.91 -1.86
C PHE A 110 8.00 -4.00 -2.20
N PRO A 111 7.76 -3.69 -3.48
CA PRO A 111 6.53 -3.06 -3.90
C PRO A 111 5.32 -3.85 -3.39
N GLY A 112 4.26 -3.14 -3.02
CA GLY A 112 3.04 -3.70 -2.47
C GLY A 112 3.12 -4.13 -1.02
N THR A 113 4.22 -3.96 -0.29
CA THR A 113 4.24 -4.31 1.14
C THR A 113 3.66 -3.25 2.06
N SER A 114 2.98 -3.71 3.10
CA SER A 114 2.49 -2.93 4.24
C SER A 114 3.09 -3.47 5.54
N CYS A 115 3.78 -2.59 6.27
CA CYS A 115 4.41 -2.88 7.55
C CYS A 115 4.25 -1.69 8.49
N GLY A 116 3.60 -1.93 9.61
CA GLY A 116 3.23 -0.86 10.52
C GLY A 116 2.22 0.05 9.83
N ASP A 117 1.01 0.04 10.35
CA ASP A 117 -0.08 0.52 9.53
C ASP A 117 -0.21 2.05 9.40
N PRO A 118 -0.91 2.50 8.35
CA PRO A 118 -1.16 1.80 7.08
C PRO A 118 -0.21 2.35 6.01
N ARG A 119 1.00 1.80 5.99
CA ARG A 119 2.07 2.16 5.06
C ARG A 119 2.02 1.25 3.83
N PHE A 120 2.19 1.76 2.62
CA PHE A 120 2.29 0.99 1.38
C PHE A 120 3.53 1.40 0.60
N THR A 121 4.12 0.48 -0.14
CA THR A 121 5.09 0.81 -1.19
C THR A 121 4.42 0.67 -2.56
N GLY A 122 4.32 1.77 -3.30
CA GLY A 122 3.68 1.80 -4.63
C GLY A 122 4.46 1.06 -5.70
N GLY A 123 3.80 0.79 -6.84
CA GLY A 123 4.44 0.27 -8.05
C GLY A 123 5.46 1.23 -8.66
N ASP A 124 5.40 2.51 -8.30
CA ASP A 124 6.39 3.55 -8.61
C ASP A 124 7.60 3.54 -7.66
N GLY A 125 7.64 2.60 -6.72
CA GLY A 125 8.72 2.43 -5.72
C GLY A 125 8.65 3.41 -4.55
N ASN A 126 7.65 4.31 -4.50
CA ASN A 126 7.52 5.26 -3.41
C ASN A 126 6.69 4.67 -2.27
N THR A 127 7.19 4.85 -1.04
CA THR A 127 6.43 4.54 0.16
C THR A 127 5.49 5.69 0.53
N PHE A 128 4.25 5.36 0.91
CA PHE A 128 3.28 6.32 1.46
C PHE A 128 2.40 5.70 2.54
N TYR A 129 1.66 6.54 3.26
CA TYR A 129 0.67 6.14 4.26
C TYR A 129 -0.74 6.41 3.73
N PHE A 130 -1.69 5.51 4.00
CA PHE A 130 -3.09 5.70 3.69
C PHE A 130 -3.94 5.43 4.94
N HIS A 131 -4.22 6.47 5.72
CA HIS A 131 -4.85 6.33 7.03
C HIS A 131 -6.24 5.69 7.03
N GLY A 132 -6.99 5.72 5.92
CA GLY A 132 -8.36 5.19 5.90
C GLY A 132 -9.19 5.71 7.08
N LYS A 133 -10.03 4.84 7.64
CA LYS A 133 -10.79 5.08 8.86
C LYS A 133 -11.17 3.76 9.51
N LYS A 134 -11.30 3.77 10.84
CA LYS A 134 -11.72 2.61 11.63
C LYS A 134 -13.11 2.12 11.19
N ASP A 135 -13.25 0.80 11.13
CA ASP A 135 -14.47 0.04 10.82
C ASP A 135 -15.05 0.36 9.42
N GLU A 136 -14.19 0.78 8.49
CA GLU A 136 -14.55 1.09 7.10
C GLU A 136 -13.74 0.25 6.11
N ASN A 137 -14.25 0.13 4.88
CA ASN A 137 -13.62 -0.63 3.80
C ASN A 137 -13.12 0.32 2.71
N PHE A 138 -11.91 0.10 2.23
CA PHE A 138 -11.31 0.93 1.19
C PHE A 138 -10.76 0.09 0.04
N CYS A 139 -11.00 0.56 -1.18
CA CYS A 139 -10.48 -0.02 -2.40
C CYS A 139 -8.99 0.26 -2.56
N ILE A 140 -8.20 -0.81 -2.39
CA ILE A 140 -6.74 -0.78 -2.49
C ILE A 140 -6.32 -0.93 -3.95
N VAL A 141 -6.93 -1.86 -4.67
CA VAL A 141 -6.71 -2.08 -6.10
C VAL A 141 -8.05 -2.30 -6.78
N SER A 142 -8.29 -1.64 -7.90
CA SER A 142 -9.36 -1.99 -8.82
C SER A 142 -8.87 -1.94 -10.25
N ASP A 143 -9.01 -3.06 -10.92
CA ASP A 143 -8.81 -3.25 -12.34
C ASP A 143 -10.04 -3.92 -12.95
N ALA A 144 -10.02 -4.23 -14.25
CA ALA A 144 -11.14 -4.81 -14.98
C ALA A 144 -11.61 -6.15 -14.40
N ASP A 145 -10.70 -7.00 -13.95
CA ASP A 145 -10.90 -8.39 -13.53
C ASP A 145 -10.37 -8.70 -12.12
N LEU A 146 -9.80 -7.71 -11.43
CA LEU A 146 -9.32 -7.79 -10.06
C LEU A 146 -9.80 -6.58 -9.24
N HIS A 147 -10.44 -6.86 -8.11
CA HIS A 147 -10.82 -5.83 -7.13
C HIS A 147 -10.43 -6.26 -5.73
N ILE A 148 -9.65 -5.43 -5.03
CA ILE A 148 -9.18 -5.69 -3.68
C ILE A 148 -9.63 -4.54 -2.79
N ASN A 149 -10.47 -4.85 -1.81
CA ASN A 149 -10.74 -3.97 -0.69
C ASN A 149 -9.99 -4.43 0.56
N ALA A 150 -9.67 -3.48 1.43
CA ALA A 150 -9.16 -3.73 2.75
C ALA A 150 -10.14 -3.19 3.80
N HIS A 151 -10.38 -3.99 4.84
CA HIS A 151 -11.10 -3.58 6.04
C HIS A 151 -10.12 -3.02 7.06
N PHE A 152 -10.38 -1.81 7.53
CA PHE A 152 -9.52 -1.12 8.50
C PHE A 152 -10.13 -1.22 9.89
N ILE A 153 -9.33 -1.69 10.86
CA ILE A 153 -9.60 -1.50 12.28
C ILE A 153 -8.88 -0.25 12.76
N GLY A 154 -9.11 0.15 14.00
CA GLY A 154 -8.40 1.28 14.56
C GLY A 154 -8.61 1.50 16.04
N ASN A 155 -7.78 2.39 16.57
CA ASN A 155 -7.81 2.83 17.94
C ASN A 155 -7.57 4.34 18.04
N HIS A 156 -8.03 4.92 19.14
CA HIS A 156 -7.97 6.36 19.38
C HIS A 156 -7.25 6.65 20.70
N ASN A 157 -6.31 7.59 20.63
CA ASN A 157 -5.72 8.19 21.82
C ASN A 157 -6.28 9.61 21.98
N PRO A 158 -7.04 9.90 23.06
CA PRO A 158 -7.63 11.23 23.32
C PRO A 158 -6.61 12.39 23.34
N ASP A 159 -5.36 12.10 23.67
CA ASP A 159 -4.29 13.12 23.70
C ASP A 159 -3.80 13.49 22.29
N LEU A 160 -4.19 12.73 21.27
CA LEU A 160 -3.76 12.90 19.88
C LEU A 160 -4.95 13.24 18.99
N LYS A 161 -4.72 14.11 18.01
CA LYS A 161 -5.75 14.54 17.06
C LYS A 161 -6.04 13.52 15.95
N ARG A 162 -5.26 12.44 15.87
CA ARG A 162 -5.35 11.45 14.81
C ARG A 162 -5.79 10.10 15.36
N ASP A 163 -6.56 9.40 14.56
CA ASP A 163 -6.81 7.98 14.78
C ASP A 163 -5.67 7.16 14.20
N PHE A 164 -5.48 5.99 14.80
CA PHE A 164 -4.58 4.97 14.29
C PHE A 164 -5.43 3.86 13.71
N THR A 165 -5.01 3.37 12.56
CA THR A 165 -5.76 2.36 11.82
C THR A 165 -4.82 1.29 11.33
N TRP A 166 -5.35 0.09 11.18
CA TRP A 166 -4.63 -1.09 10.73
C TRP A 166 -5.46 -1.93 9.77
N VAL A 167 -4.84 -2.60 8.79
CA VAL A 167 -5.57 -3.49 7.88
C VAL A 167 -5.83 -4.82 8.56
N GLN A 168 -7.09 -5.15 8.83
CA GLN A 168 -7.46 -6.42 9.47
C GLN A 168 -7.81 -7.51 8.44
N ALA A 169 -8.38 -7.13 7.31
CA ALA A 169 -8.82 -8.12 6.31
C ALA A 169 -8.77 -7.57 4.89
N LEU A 170 -8.66 -8.48 3.94
CA LEU A 170 -8.76 -8.26 2.51
C LEU A 170 -9.97 -9.01 1.94
N GLY A 171 -10.69 -8.33 1.06
CA GLY A 171 -11.66 -8.93 0.17
C GLY A 171 -11.17 -8.82 -1.26
N VAL A 172 -10.82 -9.96 -1.86
CA VAL A 172 -10.34 -10.05 -3.23
C VAL A 172 -11.47 -10.62 -4.08
N THR A 173 -11.97 -9.84 -5.03
CA THR A 173 -12.97 -10.25 -6.01
C THR A 173 -12.33 -10.32 -7.38
N PHE A 174 -12.46 -11.45 -8.07
CA PHE A 174 -11.82 -11.65 -9.37
C PHE A 174 -12.60 -12.61 -10.28
N GLY A 175 -12.26 -12.61 -11.57
CA GLY A 175 -12.86 -13.50 -12.58
C GLY A 175 -14.39 -13.35 -12.68
N ALA A 176 -15.10 -14.48 -12.75
CA ALA A 176 -16.57 -14.51 -12.88
C ALA A 176 -17.34 -14.21 -11.58
N GLY A 177 -16.66 -13.62 -10.57
CA GLY A 177 -17.26 -13.27 -9.28
C GLY A 177 -16.76 -14.09 -8.10
N HIS A 178 -15.62 -14.77 -8.24
CA HIS A 178 -14.94 -15.44 -7.14
C HIS A 178 -14.59 -14.45 -6.03
N ARG A 179 -14.64 -14.92 -4.78
CA ARG A 179 -14.39 -14.13 -3.57
C ARG A 179 -13.39 -14.84 -2.68
N LEU A 180 -12.24 -14.22 -2.49
CA LEU A 180 -11.22 -14.67 -1.57
C LEU A 180 -11.13 -13.70 -0.39
N TYR A 181 -11.33 -14.23 0.81
CA TYR A 181 -11.14 -13.54 2.08
C TYR A 181 -9.77 -13.89 2.64
N ILE A 182 -9.03 -12.90 3.14
CA ILE A 182 -7.82 -13.10 3.95
C ILE A 182 -7.95 -12.16 5.15
N GLY A 183 -8.00 -12.67 6.37
CA GLY A 183 -8.23 -11.86 7.56
C GLY A 183 -7.42 -12.30 8.77
N ALA A 184 -7.19 -11.34 9.67
CA ALA A 184 -6.68 -11.58 11.01
C ALA A 184 -7.85 -11.80 11.99
N ARG A 185 -7.87 -12.93 12.68
CA ARG A 185 -8.79 -13.23 13.77
C ARG A 185 -8.46 -12.32 14.95
N LYS A 186 -9.50 -11.70 15.52
CA LYS A 186 -9.35 -10.88 16.72
C LYS A 186 -8.96 -11.76 17.91
N ALA A 187 -8.01 -11.28 18.71
CA ALA A 187 -7.57 -11.91 19.94
C ALA A 187 -7.48 -10.87 21.06
N VAL A 188 -7.97 -11.22 22.26
CA VAL A 188 -7.84 -10.37 23.45
C VAL A 188 -6.38 -10.32 23.88
N GLU A 189 -5.78 -11.49 24.03
CA GLU A 189 -4.36 -11.69 24.28
C GLU A 189 -3.74 -12.39 23.08
N TRP A 190 -2.54 -11.97 22.70
CA TRP A 190 -1.83 -12.58 21.59
C TRP A 190 -1.12 -13.85 22.05
N ASP A 191 -1.49 -14.98 21.45
CA ASP A 191 -0.74 -16.23 21.50
C ASP A 191 -0.04 -16.42 20.14
N GLU A 192 1.27 -16.55 20.16
CA GLU A 192 2.09 -16.71 18.96
C GLU A 192 2.00 -18.11 18.33
N ASP A 193 1.56 -19.11 19.10
CA ASP A 193 1.40 -20.49 18.65
C ASP A 193 -0.02 -20.77 18.12
N GLU A 194 -0.97 -19.87 18.40
CA GLU A 194 -2.32 -19.91 17.82
C GLU A 194 -2.31 -19.31 16.40
N ASP A 195 -3.02 -19.96 15.47
CA ASP A 195 -3.16 -19.44 14.12
C ASP A 195 -4.28 -18.41 14.00
N HIS A 196 -3.91 -17.14 13.91
CA HIS A 196 -4.81 -16.01 13.78
C HIS A 196 -5.11 -15.64 12.32
N ILE A 197 -4.54 -16.33 11.32
CA ILE A 197 -4.96 -16.14 9.92
C ILE A 197 -6.22 -16.94 9.63
N GLN A 198 -7.18 -16.30 8.97
CA GLN A 198 -8.37 -16.94 8.42
C GLN A 198 -8.47 -16.66 6.92
N ILE A 199 -8.72 -17.72 6.15
CA ILE A 199 -8.87 -17.66 4.70
C ILE A 199 -10.14 -18.40 4.31
N THR A 200 -10.93 -17.79 3.43
CA THR A 200 -12.07 -18.47 2.79
C THR A 200 -12.06 -18.19 1.30
N PHE A 201 -12.40 -19.19 0.50
CA PHE A 201 -12.59 -19.07 -0.94
C PHE A 201 -14.05 -19.40 -1.29
N ASP A 202 -14.75 -18.47 -1.91
CA ASP A 202 -16.18 -18.53 -2.24
C ASP A 202 -17.10 -18.87 -1.05
N GLY A 203 -16.69 -18.45 0.15
CA GLY A 203 -17.41 -18.69 1.40
C GLY A 203 -17.01 -19.99 2.10
N GLU A 204 -16.25 -20.86 1.45
CA GLU A 204 -15.75 -22.10 2.03
C GLU A 204 -14.39 -21.86 2.71
N PRO A 205 -14.16 -22.40 3.93
CA PRO A 205 -12.87 -22.32 4.59
C PRO A 205 -11.75 -22.97 3.77
N VAL A 206 -10.59 -22.32 3.70
CA VAL A 206 -9.38 -22.93 3.17
C VAL A 206 -8.66 -23.63 4.32
N ASP A 207 -8.78 -24.95 4.38
CA ASP A 207 -8.10 -25.76 5.40
C ASP A 207 -6.68 -26.13 4.92
N ILE A 208 -5.70 -25.81 5.77
CA ILE A 208 -4.29 -25.99 5.48
C ILE A 208 -3.55 -26.24 6.79
N ASP A 209 -2.87 -27.38 6.86
CA ASP A 209 -2.14 -27.82 8.04
C ASP A 209 -1.22 -26.72 8.58
N ALA A 210 -1.16 -26.59 9.91
CA ALA A 210 -0.31 -25.65 10.63
C ALA A 210 1.16 -26.09 10.62
N ILE A 211 1.70 -26.33 9.43
CA ILE A 211 3.05 -26.81 9.19
C ILE A 211 3.68 -25.94 8.11
N LYS A 212 4.92 -25.52 8.34
CA LYS A 212 5.68 -24.74 7.37
C LYS A 212 5.71 -25.44 6.01
N ASN A 213 5.46 -24.68 4.95
CA ASN A 213 5.36 -25.15 3.56
C ASN A 213 4.16 -26.05 3.24
N ALA A 214 3.24 -26.29 4.17
CA ALA A 214 1.94 -26.86 3.82
C ALA A 214 1.31 -26.02 2.70
N ARG A 215 0.62 -26.67 1.78
CA ARG A 215 0.04 -26.05 0.60
C ARG A 215 -1.36 -26.59 0.37
N TRP A 216 -2.28 -25.67 0.16
CA TRP A 216 -3.61 -25.93 -0.33
C TRP A 216 -3.71 -25.42 -1.77
N VAL A 217 -4.44 -26.15 -2.61
CA VAL A 217 -4.74 -25.77 -4.00
C VAL A 217 -6.24 -25.95 -4.19
N SER A 218 -6.88 -24.96 -4.79
CA SER A 218 -8.32 -25.01 -5.03
C SER A 218 -8.65 -26.06 -6.10
N GLU A 219 -9.57 -26.97 -5.78
CA GLU A 219 -10.10 -27.92 -6.76
C GLU A 219 -10.94 -27.24 -7.83
N ALA A 220 -11.69 -26.19 -7.44
CA ALA A 220 -12.56 -25.43 -8.34
C ALA A 220 -11.78 -24.45 -9.24
N LEU A 221 -10.60 -24.00 -8.79
CA LEU A 221 -9.74 -23.09 -9.53
C LEU A 221 -8.26 -23.49 -9.34
N PRO A 222 -7.73 -24.43 -10.15
CA PRO A 222 -6.40 -25.01 -9.93
C PRO A 222 -5.23 -24.02 -9.87
N GLY A 223 -5.38 -22.83 -10.46
CA GLY A 223 -4.40 -21.75 -10.39
C GLY A 223 -4.39 -20.98 -9.05
N LEU A 224 -5.37 -21.19 -8.18
CA LEU A 224 -5.41 -20.58 -6.84
C LEU A 224 -4.79 -21.53 -5.81
N SER A 225 -3.81 -21.02 -5.07
CA SER A 225 -3.15 -21.77 -4.01
C SER A 225 -2.87 -20.91 -2.78
N VAL A 226 -2.78 -21.58 -1.64
CA VAL A 226 -2.34 -21.00 -0.37
C VAL A 226 -1.16 -21.81 0.12
N ARG A 227 -0.08 -21.14 0.54
CA ARG A 227 1.09 -21.79 1.12
C ARG A 227 1.44 -21.16 2.46
N ARG A 228 1.70 -22.01 3.44
CA ARG A 228 2.26 -21.64 4.75
C ARG A 228 3.73 -21.26 4.61
N MET A 229 4.09 -20.07 5.10
CA MET A 229 5.49 -19.62 5.15
C MET A 229 6.13 -19.92 6.53
N LYS A 230 5.29 -20.02 7.56
CA LYS A 230 5.57 -20.53 8.90
C LYS A 230 4.51 -21.57 9.27
N ASP A 231 4.66 -22.22 10.42
CA ASP A 231 3.64 -23.10 11.01
C ASP A 231 2.28 -22.40 11.16
N VAL A 232 2.26 -21.19 11.73
CA VAL A 232 1.05 -20.37 11.90
C VAL A 232 1.27 -18.93 11.45
N ASN A 233 0.18 -18.16 11.31
CA ASN A 233 0.17 -16.71 11.14
C ASN A 233 0.80 -16.11 9.88
N THR A 234 1.55 -16.87 9.07
CA THR A 234 2.16 -16.34 7.82
C THR A 234 1.85 -17.22 6.61
N VAL A 235 1.19 -16.64 5.61
CA VAL A 235 0.80 -17.31 4.36
C VAL A 235 1.19 -16.51 3.12
N THR A 236 1.28 -17.20 2.00
CA THR A 236 1.23 -16.60 0.67
C THR A 236 0.04 -17.18 -0.08
N VAL A 237 -0.83 -16.33 -0.60
CA VAL A 237 -1.95 -16.70 -1.46
C VAL A 237 -1.64 -16.27 -2.88
N GLU A 238 -1.72 -17.19 -3.83
CA GLU A 238 -1.31 -16.96 -5.21
C GLU A 238 -2.40 -17.39 -6.17
N LEU A 239 -2.70 -16.54 -7.14
CA LEU A 239 -3.49 -16.87 -8.31
C LEU A 239 -2.60 -16.72 -9.55
N ASP A 240 -2.34 -17.85 -10.21
CA ASP A 240 -1.45 -17.95 -11.36
C ASP A 240 -1.71 -16.85 -12.39
N GLY A 241 -0.65 -16.12 -12.76
CA GLY A 241 -0.72 -15.05 -13.75
C GLY A 241 -1.40 -13.76 -13.30
N MET A 242 -2.01 -13.70 -12.11
CA MET A 242 -2.70 -12.49 -11.63
C MET A 242 -1.98 -11.82 -10.46
N PHE A 243 -1.86 -12.52 -9.32
CA PHE A 243 -1.31 -11.93 -8.11
C PHE A 243 -0.67 -12.95 -7.17
N SER A 244 0.21 -12.45 -6.30
CA SER A 244 0.70 -13.14 -5.11
C SER A 244 0.55 -12.18 -3.91
N ILE A 245 -0.13 -12.63 -2.86
CA ILE A 245 -0.41 -11.87 -1.64
C ILE A 245 0.26 -12.57 -0.47
N SER A 246 1.28 -11.96 0.11
CA SER A 246 1.83 -12.35 1.41
C SER A 246 0.99 -11.70 2.51
N ALA A 247 0.59 -12.48 3.51
CA ALA A 247 -0.15 -11.99 4.66
C ALA A 247 0.45 -12.58 5.95
N ASN A 248 0.67 -11.71 6.94
CA ASN A 248 1.19 -12.08 8.25
C ASN A 248 0.32 -11.45 9.34
N ALA A 249 -0.34 -12.26 10.15
CA ALA A 249 -1.09 -11.79 11.30
C ALA A 249 -0.14 -11.38 12.44
N VAL A 250 -0.32 -10.18 12.96
CA VAL A 250 0.51 -9.60 14.02
C VAL A 250 -0.34 -8.81 15.02
N PRO A 251 0.04 -8.78 16.31
CA PRO A 251 -0.59 -7.93 17.30
C PRO A 251 0.05 -6.54 17.31
N ILE A 252 -0.62 -5.58 17.93
CA ILE A 252 0.04 -4.40 18.48
C ILE A 252 0.59 -4.76 19.85
N THR A 253 1.91 -4.66 20.02
CA THR A 253 2.54 -4.98 21.31
C THR A 253 2.42 -3.82 22.29
N GLU A 254 2.65 -4.09 23.58
CA GLU A 254 2.73 -3.04 24.60
C GLU A 254 3.87 -2.06 24.32
N GLU A 255 4.97 -2.54 23.72
CA GLU A 255 6.10 -1.68 23.35
C GLU A 255 5.74 -0.76 22.18
N ASP A 256 5.00 -1.25 21.19
CA ASP A 256 4.51 -0.43 20.08
C ASP A 256 3.58 0.67 20.61
N ASP A 257 2.66 0.32 21.50
CA ASP A 257 1.77 1.30 22.15
C ASP A 257 2.55 2.29 23.02
N ARG A 258 3.57 1.86 23.76
CA ARG A 258 4.42 2.75 24.57
C ARG A 258 5.16 3.77 23.71
N ILE A 259 5.66 3.37 22.54
CA ILE A 259 6.41 4.23 21.63
C ILE A 259 5.47 5.17 20.87
N HIS A 260 4.38 4.65 20.33
CA HIS A 260 3.52 5.36 19.39
C HIS A 260 2.27 5.98 20.02
N LYS A 261 1.97 5.60 21.28
CA LYS A 261 0.81 6.02 22.06
C LYS A 261 -0.49 5.74 21.32
N TYR A 262 -0.67 4.50 20.87
CA TYR A 262 -1.86 4.07 20.16
C TYR A 262 -3.13 4.09 21.02
N GLY A 263 -2.99 4.17 22.35
CA GLY A 263 -4.09 4.12 23.29
C GLY A 263 -4.59 2.69 23.48
N LYS A 264 -3.71 1.69 23.30
CA LYS A 264 -4.07 0.27 23.46
C LYS A 264 -4.59 0.04 24.87
N THR A 265 -5.68 -0.71 24.97
CA THR A 265 -6.19 -1.20 26.25
C THR A 265 -5.88 -2.69 26.36
N GLY A 266 -5.72 -3.22 27.58
CA GLY A 266 -5.43 -4.65 27.78
C GLY A 266 -6.53 -5.63 27.33
N ARG A 267 -7.56 -5.17 26.64
CA ARG A 267 -8.73 -5.96 26.20
C ARG A 267 -8.74 -6.27 24.70
N ASP A 268 -7.77 -5.75 23.95
CA ASP A 268 -7.70 -5.95 22.50
C ASP A 268 -6.23 -5.94 22.07
N SER A 269 -5.77 -6.99 21.39
CA SER A 269 -4.42 -7.04 20.81
C SER A 269 -4.31 -6.30 19.48
N LEU A 270 -5.43 -5.80 18.93
CA LEU A 270 -5.50 -5.10 17.65
C LEU A 270 -4.82 -5.91 16.53
N VAL A 271 -5.16 -7.20 16.46
CA VAL A 271 -4.56 -8.11 15.49
C VAL A 271 -4.88 -7.64 14.07
N HIS A 272 -3.84 -7.46 13.28
CA HIS A 272 -3.88 -6.92 11.92
C HIS A 272 -2.93 -7.70 11.01
N LEU A 273 -2.93 -7.34 9.72
CA LEU A 273 -2.16 -7.97 8.68
C LEU A 273 -1.03 -7.06 8.22
N ASP A 274 0.21 -7.53 8.36
CA ASP A 274 1.29 -7.07 7.50
C ASP A 274 1.12 -7.75 6.13
N LEU A 275 1.08 -6.95 5.08
CA LEU A 275 0.71 -7.40 3.73
C LEU A 275 1.86 -7.25 2.75
N GLY A 276 1.81 -8.01 1.67
CA GLY A 276 2.70 -7.88 0.51
C GLY A 276 1.97 -8.22 -0.76
N PHE A 277 1.89 -7.29 -1.69
CA PHE A 277 1.22 -7.50 -2.99
C PHE A 277 2.23 -7.56 -4.13
N GLN A 278 2.17 -8.64 -4.91
CA GLN A 278 2.80 -8.71 -6.22
C GLN A 278 1.71 -8.91 -7.27
N PHE A 279 1.67 -8.03 -8.26
CA PHE A 279 0.72 -8.12 -9.37
C PHE A 279 1.46 -8.43 -10.67
N GLN A 280 0.85 -9.24 -11.54
CA GLN A 280 1.47 -9.71 -12.77
C GLN A 280 0.81 -9.12 -14.03
N ASP A 281 -0.51 -9.02 -14.06
CA ASP A 281 -1.28 -8.61 -15.26
C ASP A 281 -2.24 -7.44 -15.00
N LEU A 282 -1.73 -6.35 -14.39
CA LEU A 282 -2.52 -5.13 -14.24
C LEU A 282 -2.61 -4.37 -15.56
N SER A 283 -3.82 -3.95 -15.91
CA SER A 283 -4.08 -3.08 -17.03
C SER A 283 -3.58 -1.65 -16.78
N LYS A 284 -3.46 -0.88 -17.87
CA LYS A 284 -3.14 0.55 -17.79
C LYS A 284 -4.21 1.39 -17.10
N ASP A 285 -5.43 0.87 -16.95
CA ASP A 285 -6.56 1.58 -16.38
C ASP A 285 -6.71 1.34 -14.86
N VAL A 286 -5.87 0.49 -14.26
CA VAL A 286 -5.88 0.16 -12.83
C VAL A 286 -5.92 1.41 -11.94
N ASP A 287 -6.72 1.36 -10.89
CA ASP A 287 -6.90 2.44 -9.92
C ASP A 287 -7.01 1.87 -8.49
N GLY A 288 -7.33 2.72 -7.52
CA GLY A 288 -7.32 2.38 -6.09
C GLY A 288 -6.18 3.07 -5.35
N VAL A 289 -6.13 2.89 -4.03
CA VAL A 289 -5.08 3.49 -3.19
C VAL A 289 -3.70 3.07 -3.71
N LEU A 290 -3.46 1.76 -3.78
CA LEU A 290 -2.22 1.19 -4.28
C LEU A 290 -2.23 1.07 -5.80
N GLY A 291 -3.34 0.60 -6.39
CA GLY A 291 -3.41 0.24 -7.81
C GLY A 291 -3.02 1.37 -8.76
N GLN A 292 -3.43 2.61 -8.48
CA GLN A 292 -3.10 3.77 -9.33
C GLN A 292 -1.59 3.98 -9.53
N THR A 293 -0.76 3.53 -8.59
CA THR A 293 0.70 3.68 -8.62
C THR A 293 1.39 2.71 -9.57
N TYR A 294 0.66 1.66 -10.02
CA TYR A 294 1.13 0.69 -11.01
C TYR A 294 0.84 1.13 -12.45
N ARG A 295 0.09 2.22 -12.66
CA ARG A 295 -0.22 2.70 -14.01
C ARG A 295 1.04 3.17 -14.75
N PRO A 296 1.19 2.83 -16.03
CA PRO A 296 2.22 3.41 -16.88
C PRO A 296 2.11 4.95 -16.90
N GLY A 297 3.22 5.64 -16.64
CA GLY A 297 3.26 7.10 -16.61
C GLY A 297 2.57 7.74 -15.40
N TYR A 298 2.25 6.97 -14.35
CA TYR A 298 1.80 7.56 -13.09
C TYR A 298 2.85 8.52 -12.54
N VAL A 299 2.44 9.76 -12.29
CA VAL A 299 3.27 10.77 -11.63
C VAL A 299 2.77 10.89 -10.20
N THR A 300 3.66 10.56 -9.26
CA THR A 300 3.35 10.63 -7.84
C THR A 300 2.96 12.07 -7.44
N LYS A 301 1.82 12.18 -6.77
CA LYS A 301 1.34 13.45 -6.17
C LYS A 301 1.70 13.55 -4.70
N LEU A 302 2.43 12.56 -4.19
CA LEU A 302 2.89 12.52 -2.81
C LEU A 302 3.99 13.55 -2.61
N ASP A 303 4.00 14.21 -1.47
CA ASP A 303 5.20 14.92 -1.02
C ASP A 303 6.23 13.90 -0.56
N ILE A 304 7.02 13.38 -1.49
CA ILE A 304 8.04 12.35 -1.23
C ILE A 304 9.18 12.85 -0.34
N LYS A 305 9.29 14.16 -0.08
CA LYS A 305 10.25 14.73 0.87
C LYS A 305 9.71 14.71 2.30
N ALA A 306 8.40 14.56 2.49
CA ALA A 306 7.81 14.45 3.81
C ALA A 306 8.29 13.16 4.49
N LYS A 307 8.48 13.23 5.81
CA LYS A 307 8.82 12.05 6.63
C LYS A 307 7.74 10.96 6.56
N MET A 308 6.49 11.39 6.37
CA MET A 308 5.34 10.52 6.18
C MET A 308 4.50 11.04 5.01
N PRO A 309 4.82 10.65 3.77
CA PRO A 309 4.00 11.01 2.61
C PRO A 309 2.64 10.35 2.76
N ILE A 310 1.55 11.12 2.71
CA ILE A 310 0.19 10.61 2.91
C ILE A 310 -0.56 10.64 1.58
N MET A 311 -1.18 9.51 1.24
CA MET A 311 -2.14 9.43 0.16
C MET A 311 -3.51 9.91 0.61
N GLY A 312 -3.86 11.12 0.19
CA GLY A 312 -5.14 11.74 0.51
C GLY A 312 -6.32 11.21 -0.31
N GLY A 313 -7.51 11.71 0.02
CA GLY A 313 -8.74 11.39 -0.72
C GLY A 313 -9.40 10.08 -0.30
N ALA A 314 -9.38 9.71 0.98
CA ALA A 314 -10.00 8.47 1.47
C ALA A 314 -11.45 8.26 0.96
N HIS A 315 -12.24 9.34 0.87
CA HIS A 315 -13.63 9.28 0.41
C HIS A 315 -13.83 8.66 -0.99
N LYS A 316 -12.88 8.82 -1.93
CA LYS A 316 -13.01 8.21 -3.27
C LYS A 316 -12.68 6.71 -3.30
N TYR A 317 -12.03 6.22 -2.26
CA TYR A 317 -11.69 4.80 -2.12
C TYR A 317 -12.68 4.05 -1.24
N LEU A 318 -13.58 4.74 -0.55
CA LEU A 318 -14.56 4.12 0.33
C LEU A 318 -15.43 3.12 -0.46
N SER A 319 -15.61 1.93 0.10
CA SER A 319 -16.50 0.89 -0.40
C SER A 319 -17.51 0.50 0.68
N SER A 320 -18.73 0.16 0.29
CA SER A 320 -19.80 -0.16 1.24
C SER A 320 -19.59 -1.49 1.98
N GLY A 321 -18.70 -2.34 1.50
CA GLY A 321 -18.41 -3.65 2.07
C GLY A 321 -17.09 -4.24 1.56
N LEU A 322 -16.70 -5.36 2.14
CA LEU A 322 -15.41 -5.99 1.83
C LEU A 322 -15.37 -6.58 0.41
N PHE A 323 -16.50 -7.10 -0.10
CA PHE A 323 -16.61 -7.69 -1.44
C PHE A 323 -17.43 -6.84 -2.43
N THR A 324 -17.76 -5.59 -2.06
CA THR A 324 -18.45 -4.66 -2.96
C THR A 324 -17.45 -3.95 -3.85
N THR A 325 -17.84 -3.64 -5.07
CA THR A 325 -16.94 -3.04 -6.07
C THR A 325 -17.39 -1.62 -6.45
N ASP A 326 -17.89 -0.88 -5.47
CA ASP A 326 -18.68 0.34 -5.61
C ASP A 326 -17.93 1.63 -5.25
N CYS A 327 -16.61 1.54 -4.99
CA CYS A 327 -15.81 2.73 -4.76
C CYS A 327 -15.81 3.65 -5.99
N ALA A 328 -15.62 4.95 -5.78
CA ALA A 328 -15.71 5.94 -6.85
C ALA A 328 -14.64 5.76 -7.94
N VAL A 329 -13.54 5.08 -7.62
CA VAL A 329 -12.45 4.77 -8.56
C VAL A 329 -12.55 3.38 -9.17
N SER A 330 -13.64 2.64 -8.93
CA SER A 330 -13.78 1.26 -9.38
C SER A 330 -13.63 1.14 -10.89
N ARG A 331 -12.78 0.22 -11.30
CA ARG A 331 -12.55 -0.22 -12.69
C ARG A 331 -13.10 -1.61 -12.95
N PHE A 332 -13.60 -2.27 -11.91
CA PHE A 332 -14.04 -3.64 -11.96
C PHE A 332 -15.28 -3.79 -12.84
N ARG A 333 -15.17 -4.68 -13.83
CA ARG A 333 -16.26 -5.04 -14.72
C ARG A 333 -16.60 -6.48 -14.40
N ARG A 334 -17.74 -6.73 -13.75
CA ARG A 334 -18.28 -8.10 -13.70
C ARG A 334 -18.42 -8.55 -15.15
N GLY A 335 -17.63 -9.54 -15.55
CA GLY A 335 -17.70 -10.08 -16.90
C GLY A 335 -19.16 -10.35 -17.23
N ALA A 336 -19.69 -9.69 -18.27
CA ALA A 336 -20.93 -10.14 -18.87
C ALA A 336 -20.64 -11.56 -19.31
N GLY A 337 -21.20 -12.54 -18.59
CA GLY A 337 -21.16 -13.92 -19.03
C GLY A 337 -21.59 -13.94 -20.49
N VAL A 338 -20.73 -14.45 -21.36
CA VAL A 338 -21.13 -14.76 -22.72
C VAL A 338 -22.28 -15.76 -22.57
N ILE A 339 -23.52 -15.28 -22.69
CA ILE A 339 -24.67 -16.16 -22.89
C ILE A 339 -24.48 -16.71 -24.30
N THR A 340 -23.73 -17.81 -24.40
CA THR A 340 -23.77 -18.65 -25.58
C THR A 340 -25.15 -19.29 -25.57
N THR A 341 -26.11 -18.61 -26.20
CA THR A 341 -27.41 -19.18 -26.51
C THR A 341 -27.15 -20.24 -27.56
N PHE A 342 -27.04 -21.50 -27.13
CA PHE A 342 -27.25 -22.61 -28.04
C PHE A 342 -28.74 -22.66 -28.33
N ALA A 343 -29.13 -22.00 -29.42
CA ALA A 343 -30.39 -22.29 -30.06
C ALA A 343 -30.30 -23.71 -30.65
N SER A 344 -31.25 -24.56 -30.30
CA SER A 344 -31.70 -25.70 -31.09
C SER A 344 -33.20 -25.80 -30.96
#